data_AF-C0INW4-F1
#
_entry.id   AF-C0INW4-F1
#
_cell.length_a   1.000
_cell.length_b   1.000
_cell.length_c   1.000
_cell.angle_alpha   90.00
_cell.angle_beta   90.00
_cell.angle_gamma   90.00
#
_symmetry.space_group_name_H-M   'P 1'
#
loop_
_entity.id
_entity.type
_entity.pdbx_description
1 polymer ?
#
loop_
_entity_poly.entity_id
_entity_poly.type
_entity_poly.pdbx_seq_one_letter_code
_entity_poly.pdbx_strand_id
1 'polypeptide(L)'
;MKRSRVDHVGENVIVLVTPTPIEGLAITDKAQRLSDETFALWEKSWGAQTGRLEMTNGEGKPWTRQEKEAGANSTRSLKEDEPAPQTIYYRRGASKTGPVLVRVELQYIRTRLPVKRRR
;
A
#
# COMPACT_ATOMS: atom_id res chain seq x y z
N MET A 1 12.80 11.28 5.86
CA MET A 1 12.86 10.76 4.47
C MET A 1 13.67 11.73 3.62
N LYS A 2 14.62 11.25 2.80
CA LYS A 2 15.57 12.09 2.03
C LYS A 2 15.24 12.03 0.54
N ARG A 3 15.13 13.18 -0.14
CA ARG A 3 14.93 13.20 -1.60
C ARG A 3 16.14 12.59 -2.31
N SER A 4 15.91 11.69 -3.26
CA SER A 4 16.96 11.07 -4.07
C SER A 4 17.34 11.89 -5.31
N ARG A 5 16.43 12.76 -5.79
CA ARG A 5 16.61 13.65 -6.96
C ARG A 5 15.93 15.00 -6.73
N VAL A 6 16.29 16.00 -7.55
CA VAL A 6 15.76 17.37 -7.46
C VAL A 6 14.26 17.45 -7.74
N ASP A 7 13.78 16.61 -8.66
CA ASP A 7 12.40 16.49 -9.11
C ASP A 7 11.61 15.41 -8.32
N HIS A 8 12.16 14.91 -7.22
CA HIS A 8 11.48 13.90 -6.41
C HIS A 8 10.27 14.51 -5.68
N VAL A 9 9.07 14.23 -6.19
CA VAL A 9 7.78 14.73 -5.66
C VAL A 9 7.05 13.75 -4.73
N GLY A 10 7.43 12.48 -4.73
CA GLY A 10 6.78 11.42 -3.98
C GLY A 10 7.37 10.04 -4.27
N GLU A 11 6.98 9.04 -3.47
CA GLU A 11 7.37 7.64 -3.65
C GLU A 11 6.16 6.77 -4.02
N ASN A 12 6.44 5.68 -4.74
CA ASN A 12 5.50 4.59 -4.92
C ASN A 12 5.91 3.44 -4.02
N VAL A 13 5.10 3.15 -3.01
CA VAL A 13 5.25 1.95 -2.19
C VAL A 13 4.36 0.88 -2.78
N ILE A 14 4.96 -0.25 -3.14
CA ILE A 14 4.24 -1.39 -3.68
C ILE A 14 4.29 -2.49 -2.64
N VAL A 15 3.11 -2.93 -2.21
CA VAL A 15 2.97 -3.99 -1.22
C VAL A 15 2.41 -5.21 -1.92
N LEU A 16 3.18 -6.30 -1.89
CA LEU A 16 2.80 -7.59 -2.43
C LEU A 16 2.58 -8.55 -1.26
N VAL A 17 1.36 -9.06 -1.14
CA VAL A 17 0.99 -10.07 -0.14
C VAL A 17 0.74 -11.38 -0.87
N THR A 18 1.50 -12.41 -0.54
CA THR A 18 1.36 -13.76 -1.09
C THR A 18 1.02 -14.76 0.00
N PRO A 19 0.21 -15.80 -0.29
CA PRO A 19 -0.12 -16.86 0.67
C PRO A 19 1.09 -17.75 1.00
N THR A 20 2.05 -17.83 0.08
CA THR A 20 3.29 -18.59 0.21
C THR A 20 4.48 -17.68 -0.05
N PRO A 21 5.65 -17.95 0.57
CA PRO A 21 6.88 -17.24 0.24
C PRO A 21 7.18 -17.28 -1.26
N ILE A 22 7.70 -16.18 -1.80
CA ILE A 22 8.15 -16.10 -3.19
C ILE A 22 9.55 -16.69 -3.27
N GLU A 23 9.76 -17.65 -4.15
CA GLU A 23 11.06 -18.27 -4.37
C GLU A 23 12.10 -17.22 -4.79
N GLY A 24 13.31 -17.30 -4.22
CA GLY A 24 14.39 -16.34 -4.49
C GLY A 24 14.30 -15.02 -3.72
N LEU A 25 13.27 -14.82 -2.88
CA LEU A 25 13.18 -13.67 -1.96
C LEU A 25 13.19 -14.13 -0.50
N ALA A 26 13.99 -13.46 0.33
CA ALA A 26 14.03 -13.67 1.78
C ALA A 26 13.43 -12.46 2.52
N ILE A 27 12.71 -12.67 3.63
CA ILE A 27 12.30 -11.57 4.50
C ILE A 27 13.49 -11.22 5.39
N THR A 28 14.16 -10.10 5.10
CA THR A 28 15.34 -9.62 5.85
C THR A 28 15.24 -8.11 6.09
N ASP A 29 16.13 -7.58 6.92
CA ASP A 29 16.29 -6.14 7.15
C ASP A 29 17.03 -5.42 5.99
N LYS A 30 17.47 -6.17 4.97
CA LYS A 30 18.21 -5.64 3.82
C LYS A 30 17.34 -5.61 2.56
N ALA A 31 17.52 -4.54 1.79
CA ALA A 31 16.91 -4.42 0.47
C ALA A 31 17.48 -5.49 -0.47
N GLN A 32 16.59 -6.16 -1.22
CA GLN A 32 16.94 -7.08 -2.29
C GLN A 32 16.55 -6.46 -3.64
N ARG A 33 17.43 -6.60 -4.64
CA ARG A 33 17.17 -6.08 -5.98
C ARG A 33 16.24 -7.04 -6.73
N LEU A 34 15.16 -6.50 -7.27
CA LEU A 34 14.25 -7.20 -8.17
C LEU A 34 14.55 -6.77 -9.62
N SER A 35 14.39 -7.69 -10.58
CA SER A 35 14.47 -7.34 -12.00
C SER A 35 13.18 -6.65 -12.45
N ASP A 36 13.30 -5.74 -13.42
CA ASP A 36 12.14 -5.02 -13.96
C ASP A 36 11.15 -5.98 -14.65
N GLU A 37 11.66 -7.05 -15.27
CA GLU A 37 10.86 -8.09 -15.93
C GLU A 37 9.99 -8.88 -14.95
N THR A 38 10.59 -9.33 -13.83
CA THR A 38 9.86 -10.04 -12.78
C THR A 38 8.81 -9.14 -12.16
N PHE A 39 9.16 -7.88 -11.90
CA PHE A 39 8.24 -6.91 -11.36
C PHE A 39 7.04 -6.64 -12.31
N ALA A 40 7.30 -6.43 -13.60
CA ALA A 40 6.26 -6.19 -14.60
C ALA A 40 5.30 -7.39 -14.73
N LEU A 41 5.81 -8.62 -14.63
CA LEU A 41 4.99 -9.82 -14.62
C LEU A 41 4.03 -9.84 -13.42
N TRP A 42 4.54 -9.56 -12.22
CA TRP A 42 3.72 -9.52 -11.00
C TRP A 42 2.65 -8.43 -11.05
N GLU A 43 3.00 -7.24 -11.55
CA GLU A 43 2.04 -6.15 -11.71
C GLU A 43 0.91 -6.54 -12.65
N LYS A 44 1.23 -7.16 -13.80
CA LYS A 44 0.23 -7.64 -14.75
C LYS A 44 -0.66 -8.74 -14.16
N SER A 45 -0.08 -9.65 -13.39
CA SER A 45 -0.79 -10.79 -12.82
C SER A 45 -1.69 -10.43 -11.64
N TRP A 46 -1.28 -9.48 -10.80
CA TRP A 46 -1.93 -9.25 -9.49
C TRP A 46 -2.39 -7.80 -9.24
N GLY A 47 -1.91 -6.82 -10.02
CA GLY A 47 -2.22 -5.40 -9.80
C GLY A 47 -3.63 -4.96 -10.24
N ALA A 48 -4.24 -5.65 -11.20
CA ALA A 48 -5.56 -5.27 -11.72
C ALA A 48 -6.74 -5.56 -10.76
N GLN A 49 -6.50 -6.31 -9.69
CA GLN A 49 -7.56 -6.87 -8.85
C GLN A 49 -7.74 -6.16 -7.52
N THR A 50 -7.21 -4.95 -7.32
CA THR A 50 -7.28 -4.26 -6.02
C THR A 50 -8.31 -3.14 -5.97
N GLY A 51 -9.10 -3.12 -4.91
CA GLY A 51 -9.96 -2.01 -4.50
C GLY A 51 -9.36 -1.29 -3.30
N ARG A 52 -9.81 -0.05 -3.09
CA ARG A 52 -9.42 0.81 -1.98
C ARG A 52 -10.67 1.43 -1.37
N LEU A 53 -10.82 1.32 -0.07
CA LEU A 53 -11.83 2.03 0.71
C LEU A 53 -11.11 2.99 1.66
N GLU A 54 -11.53 4.25 1.65
CA GLU A 54 -11.05 5.26 2.59
C GLU A 54 -12.14 5.53 3.61
N MET A 55 -11.75 5.63 4.88
CA MET A 55 -12.62 6.10 5.93
C MET A 55 -12.91 7.59 5.70
N THR A 56 -14.19 7.95 5.72
CA THR A 56 -14.60 9.35 5.67
C THR A 56 -13.95 10.11 6.84
N ASN A 57 -13.20 11.17 6.54
CA ASN A 57 -12.45 11.96 7.52
C ASN A 57 -11.38 11.14 8.29
N GLY A 58 -10.80 10.10 7.68
CA GLY A 58 -9.71 9.32 8.25
C GLY A 58 -8.33 9.97 8.14
N GLU A 59 -8.11 10.81 7.11
CA GLU A 59 -6.82 11.40 6.82
C GLU A 59 -6.20 12.14 8.02
N GLY A 60 -4.91 11.86 8.27
CA GLY A 60 -4.12 12.55 9.28
C GLY A 60 -4.45 12.16 10.73
N LYS A 61 -5.38 11.24 10.96
CA LYS A 61 -5.65 10.72 12.30
C LYS A 61 -4.50 9.81 12.77
N PRO A 62 -4.18 9.79 14.06
CA PRO A 62 -3.25 8.81 14.60
C PRO A 62 -3.86 7.40 14.48
N TRP A 63 -3.00 6.39 14.32
CA TRP A 63 -3.44 5.00 14.46
C TRP A 63 -3.97 4.75 15.86
N THR A 64 -5.15 4.13 15.92
CA THR A 64 -5.78 3.64 17.14
C THR A 64 -4.92 2.56 17.80
N ARG A 65 -5.18 2.29 19.08
CA ARG A 65 -4.48 1.22 19.80
C ARG A 65 -4.77 -0.14 19.17
N GLN A 66 -6.01 -0.37 18.75
CA GLN A 66 -6.50 -1.59 18.13
C GLN A 66 -5.79 -1.84 16.79
N GLU A 67 -5.65 -0.81 15.95
CA GLU A 67 -4.89 -0.89 14.70
C GLU A 67 -3.42 -1.24 14.95
N LYS A 68 -2.79 -0.61 15.95
CA LYS A 68 -1.40 -0.91 16.32
C LYS A 68 -1.23 -2.35 16.81
N GLU A 69 -2.16 -2.82 17.64
CA GLU A 69 -2.12 -4.19 18.17
C GLU A 69 -2.36 -5.24 17.09
N ALA A 70 -3.29 -4.99 16.15
CA ALA A 70 -3.51 -5.86 15.00
C ALA A 70 -2.31 -5.86 14.04
N GLY A 71 -1.67 -4.71 13.84
CA GLY A 71 -0.46 -4.60 13.01
C GLY A 71 0.78 -5.26 13.62
N ALA A 72 0.89 -5.30 14.95
CA ALA A 72 2.04 -5.87 15.65
C ALA A 72 1.97 -7.38 15.84
N ASN A 73 0.77 -7.98 15.81
CA ASN A 73 0.56 -9.41 16.04
C ASN A 73 -0.10 -10.06 14.83
N SER A 74 0.63 -10.94 14.15
CA SER A 74 0.19 -11.66 12.93
C SER A 74 -1.05 -12.54 13.11
N THR A 75 -1.46 -12.83 14.35
CA THR A 75 -2.65 -13.64 14.67
C THR A 75 -3.86 -12.81 15.11
N ARG A 76 -3.69 -11.50 15.31
CA ARG A 76 -4.79 -10.61 15.70
C ARG A 76 -5.27 -9.82 14.49
N SER A 77 -6.54 -10.02 14.14
CA SER A 77 -7.26 -9.14 13.23
C SER A 77 -8.08 -8.11 14.01
N LEU A 78 -8.41 -6.99 13.35
CA LEU A 78 -9.42 -6.07 13.86
C LEU A 78 -10.78 -6.77 13.91
N LYS A 79 -11.50 -6.54 15.00
CA LYS A 79 -12.86 -7.03 15.20
C LYS A 79 -13.88 -6.05 14.62
N GLU A 80 -15.10 -6.53 14.40
CA GLU A 80 -16.20 -5.73 13.84
C GLU A 80 -16.59 -4.54 14.74
N ASP A 81 -16.46 -4.69 16.06
CA ASP A 81 -16.75 -3.65 17.05
C ASP A 81 -15.59 -2.66 17.27
N GLU A 82 -14.43 -2.89 16.65
CA GLU A 82 -13.28 -2.00 16.73
C GLU A 82 -13.36 -0.91 15.63
N PRO A 83 -12.72 0.26 15.85
CA PRO A 83 -12.71 1.32 14.86
C PRO A 83 -12.17 0.83 13.51
N ALA A 84 -12.90 1.15 12.44
CA ALA A 84 -12.49 0.79 11.09
C ALA A 84 -11.13 1.43 10.74
N PRO A 85 -10.26 0.71 10.00
CA PRO A 85 -9.02 1.27 9.48
C PRO A 85 -9.26 2.53 8.67
N GLN A 86 -8.29 3.45 8.71
CA GLN A 86 -8.33 4.64 7.86
C GLN A 86 -8.41 4.30 6.37
N THR A 87 -7.65 3.29 5.94
CA THR A 87 -7.61 2.84 4.56
C THR A 87 -7.62 1.32 4.51
N ILE A 88 -8.50 0.75 3.69
CA ILE A 88 -8.55 -0.69 3.42
C ILE A 88 -8.23 -0.92 1.96
N TYR A 89 -7.20 -1.72 1.69
CA TYR A 89 -6.97 -2.30 0.38
C TYR A 89 -7.49 -3.74 0.36
N TYR A 90 -8.22 -4.11 -0.68
CA TYR A 90 -8.86 -5.42 -0.77
C TYR A 90 -8.86 -5.94 -2.21
N ARG A 91 -9.05 -7.25 -2.39
CA ARG A 91 -9.16 -7.85 -3.73
C ARG A 91 -10.60 -7.73 -4.25
N ARG A 92 -10.80 -7.15 -5.43
CA ARG A 92 -12.11 -7.07 -6.10
C ARG A 92 -12.41 -8.38 -6.82
N GLY A 93 -13.48 -9.07 -6.41
CA GLY A 93 -14.09 -10.16 -7.18
C GLY A 93 -13.28 -11.45 -7.29
N ALA A 94 -12.54 -11.86 -6.25
CA ALA A 94 -11.58 -12.96 -6.40
C ALA A 94 -11.55 -13.97 -5.24
N SER A 95 -10.88 -15.12 -5.46
CA SER A 95 -10.71 -16.18 -4.45
C SER A 95 -9.96 -15.67 -3.22
N LYS A 96 -10.32 -16.19 -2.03
CA LYS A 96 -9.79 -15.77 -0.73
C LYS A 96 -8.29 -16.07 -0.51
N THR A 97 -7.61 -16.69 -1.46
CA THR A 97 -6.30 -17.33 -1.24
C THR A 97 -5.22 -16.97 -2.27
N GLY A 98 -5.46 -16.00 -3.17
CA GLY A 98 -4.48 -15.60 -4.18
C GLY A 98 -3.62 -14.39 -3.77
N PRO A 99 -2.46 -14.17 -4.42
CA PRO A 99 -1.65 -12.97 -4.24
C PRO A 99 -2.41 -11.67 -4.49
N VAL A 100 -2.00 -10.61 -3.78
CA VAL A 100 -2.52 -9.25 -3.92
C VAL A 100 -1.36 -8.28 -4.02
N LEU A 101 -1.36 -7.44 -5.06
CA LEU A 101 -0.38 -6.37 -5.25
C LEU A 101 -1.07 -5.02 -5.22
N VAL A 102 -0.72 -4.18 -4.26
CA VAL A 102 -1.27 -2.82 -4.12
C VAL A 102 -0.18 -1.78 -4.38
N ARG A 103 -0.56 -0.69 -5.06
CA ARG A 103 0.29 0.50 -5.24
C ARG A 103 -0.23 1.62 -4.34
N VAL A 104 0.66 2.16 -3.52
CA VAL A 104 0.41 3.27 -2.61
C VAL A 104 1.31 4.44 -3.03
N GLU A 105 0.69 5.50 -3.51
CA GLU A 105 1.39 6.74 -3.83
C GLU A 105 1.56 7.59 -2.57
N LEU A 106 2.80 7.83 -2.17
CA LEU A 106 3.17 8.71 -1.07
C LEU A 106 3.63 10.05 -1.65
N GLN A 107 2.76 11.04 -1.66
CA GLN A 107 3.09 12.39 -2.15
C GLN A 107 3.74 13.22 -1.04
N TYR A 108 4.93 13.76 -1.30
CA TYR A 108 5.64 14.64 -0.35
C TYR A 108 5.32 16.12 -0.54
N ILE A 109 4.75 16.46 -1.69
CA ILE A 109 4.33 17.81 -2.02
C ILE A 109 2.84 17.73 -2.33
N ARG A 110 2.01 18.47 -1.58
CA ARG A 110 0.67 18.81 -2.08
C ARG A 110 0.88 19.69 -3.30
N THR A 111 0.83 19.11 -4.48
CA THR A 111 0.83 19.88 -5.72
C THR A 111 -0.45 20.70 -5.71
N ARG A 112 -0.37 21.98 -5.33
CA ARG A 112 -1.46 22.93 -5.57
C ARG A 112 -1.61 23.00 -7.09
N LEU A 113 -2.72 22.49 -7.60
CA LEU A 113 -3.07 22.69 -9.00
C LEU A 113 -2.99 24.18 -9.30
N PRO A 114 -2.35 24.61 -10.41
CA PRO A 114 -2.34 26.01 -10.77
C PRO A 114 -3.79 26.46 -10.99
N VAL A 115 -4.24 27.43 -10.19
CA VAL A 115 -5.52 28.10 -10.41
C VAL A 115 -5.44 28.73 -11.79
N LYS A 116 -6.18 28.19 -12.76
CA LYS A 116 -6.42 28.87 -14.04
C LYS A 116 -7.06 30.21 -13.72
N ARG A 117 -6.28 31.29 -13.71
CA ARG A 117 -6.83 32.65 -13.75
C ARG A 117 -7.57 32.77 -15.08
N ARG A 118 -8.89 32.77 -15.03
CA ARG A 118 -9.72 33.24 -16.14
C ARG A 118 -9.31 34.70 -16.39
N ARG A 119 -8.80 34.98 -17.59
CA ARG A 119 -8.73 36.33 -18.14
C ARG A 119 -10.11 36.72 -18.64
#